data_AF-A0A947DRV4-F1
#
_entry.id   AF-A0A947DRV4-F1
#
_cell.length_a   1.000
_cell.length_b   1.000
_cell.length_c   1.000
_cell.angle_alpha   90.00
_cell.angle_beta   90.00
_cell.angle_gamma   90.00
#
_symmetry.space_group_name_H-M   'P 1'
#
loop_
_entity.id
_entity.type
_entity.pdbx_description
1 polymer ?
#
loop_
_entity_poly.entity_id
_entity_poly.type
_entity_poly.pdbx_seq_one_letter_code
_entity_poly.pdbx_strand_id
1 'polypeptide(L)'
;MSAITIRNIPEDVHDALRKLAKEKHQSVESLVREALGELALGKRRGGIDFEEVRRVHEKHGVFEDGPPWTDDLDDPALSRRLLGLEE
;
A
#
# COMPACT_ATOMS: atom_id res chain seq x y z
N MET A 1 13.45 12.37 7.83
CA MET A 1 11.97 12.28 7.95
C MET A 1 11.40 13.67 7.75
N SER A 2 10.29 13.80 7.01
CA SER A 2 9.53 15.05 6.95
C SER A 2 8.74 15.27 8.23
N ALA A 3 8.72 16.50 8.71
CA ALA A 3 7.92 16.93 9.86
C ALA A 3 6.64 17.62 9.37
N ILE A 4 5.51 17.35 10.02
CA ILE A 4 4.22 17.99 9.73
C ILE A 4 3.75 18.64 11.03
N THR A 5 3.28 19.88 10.93
CA THR A 5 2.64 20.58 12.04
C THR A 5 1.13 20.60 11.81
N ILE A 6 0.38 19.93 12.67
CA ILE A 6 -1.08 20.01 12.70
C ILE A 6 -1.45 21.10 13.71
N ARG A 7 -2.12 22.16 13.25
CA ARG A 7 -2.53 23.28 14.09
C ARG A 7 -4.02 23.17 14.43
N ASN A 8 -4.42 23.82 15.52
CA ASN A 8 -5.82 23.93 15.95
C ASN A 8 -6.48 22.56 16.23
N ILE A 9 -5.75 21.64 16.86
CA ILE A 9 -6.35 20.40 17.36
C ILE A 9 -7.20 20.75 18.59
N PRO A 10 -8.48 20.33 18.64
CA PRO A 10 -9.31 20.48 19.83
C PRO A 10 -8.64 19.89 21.08
N GLU A 11 -8.78 20.56 22.22
CA GLU A 11 -8.04 20.18 23.44
C GLU A 11 -8.46 18.80 23.98
N ASP A 12 -9.74 18.47 23.86
CA ASP A 12 -10.31 17.15 24.15
C ASP A 12 -9.70 16.04 23.29
N VAL A 13 -9.48 16.31 22.00
CA VAL A 13 -8.82 15.38 21.08
C VAL A 13 -7.35 15.19 21.45
N HIS A 14 -6.65 16.27 21.81
CA HIS A 14 -5.25 16.21 22.22
C HIS A 14 -5.08 15.42 23.54
N ASP A 15 -5.97 15.60 24.50
CA ASP A 15 -5.97 14.85 25.76
C ASP A 15 -6.26 13.35 25.55
N ALA A 16 -7.21 13.03 24.66
CA ALA A 16 -7.48 11.65 24.27
C ALA A 16 -6.25 11.00 23.62
N LEU A 17 -5.55 11.71 22.74
CA LEU A 17 -4.30 11.22 22.11
C LEU A 17 -3.20 10.98 23.14
N ARG A 18 -3.04 11.87 24.14
CA ARG A 18 -2.08 11.67 25.23
C ARG A 18 -2.40 10.45 26.07
N LYS A 19 -3.68 10.24 26.40
CA LYS A 19 -4.13 9.08 27.17
C LYS A 19 -3.85 7.78 26.42
N LEU A 20 -4.24 7.72 25.14
CA LEU A 20 -4.00 6.57 24.26
C LEU A 20 -2.51 6.26 24.08
N ALA A 21 -1.68 7.29 23.92
CA ALA A 21 -0.23 7.13 23.79
C ALA A 21 0.37 6.51 25.06
N LYS A 22 -0.11 6.94 26.24
CA LYS A 22 0.32 6.39 27.53
C LYS A 22 -0.10 4.92 27.69
N GLU A 23 -1.32 4.58 27.33
CA GLU A 23 -1.83 3.19 27.37
C GLU A 23 -1.04 2.26 26.44
N LYS A 24 -0.63 2.76 25.27
CA LYS A 24 0.18 2.01 24.29
C LYS A 24 1.70 2.11 24.50
N HIS A 25 2.16 2.73 25.60
CA HIS A 25 3.59 2.93 25.90
C HIS A 25 4.41 3.55 24.75
N GLN A 26 3.81 4.48 23.99
CA GLN A 26 4.47 5.15 22.88
C GLN A 26 4.34 6.67 22.95
N SER A 27 5.12 7.39 22.13
CA SER A 27 4.98 8.84 22.00
C SER A 27 3.69 9.21 21.25
N VAL A 28 3.15 10.39 21.53
CA VAL A 28 1.97 10.91 20.80
C VAL A 28 2.27 11.03 19.30
N GLU A 29 3.50 11.42 18.94
CA GLU A 29 3.92 11.50 17.54
C GLU A 29 3.88 10.13 16.86
N SER A 30 4.42 9.09 17.49
CA SER A 30 4.41 7.73 16.93
C SER A 30 2.98 7.21 16.75
N LEU A 31 2.12 7.42 17.76
CA LEU A 31 0.71 7.04 17.69
C LEU A 31 -0.01 7.72 16.51
N VAL A 32 0.16 9.04 16.36
CA VAL A 32 -0.47 9.81 15.28
C VAL A 32 0.07 9.38 13.93
N ARG A 33 1.37 9.11 13.82
CA ARG A 33 2.00 8.64 12.60
C ARG A 33 1.47 7.27 12.16
N GLU A 34 1.33 6.35 13.10
CA GLU A 34 0.74 5.02 12.89
C GLU A 34 -0.71 5.15 12.38
N ALA A 35 -1.54 5.91 13.09
CA ALA A 35 -2.94 6.12 12.73
C ALA A 35 -3.12 6.80 11.36
N LEU A 36 -2.28 7.79 11.03
CA LEU A 36 -2.28 8.42 9.70
C LEU A 36 -1.83 7.45 8.61
N GLY A 37 -0.87 6.57 8.92
CA GLY A 37 -0.43 5.49 8.05
C GLY A 37 -1.55 4.52 7.75
N GLU A 38 -2.22 4.00 8.77
CA GLU A 38 -3.39 3.12 8.64
C GLU A 38 -4.51 3.79 7.84
N LEU A 39 -4.82 5.05 8.11
CA LEU A 39 -5.86 5.78 7.38
C LEU A 39 -5.48 5.98 5.91
N ALA A 40 -4.22 6.32 5.62
CA ALA A 40 -3.74 6.49 4.25
C ALA A 40 -3.73 5.17 3.48
N LEU A 41 -3.33 4.08 4.13
CA LEU A 41 -3.33 2.73 3.55
C LEU A 41 -4.75 2.20 3.36
N GLY A 42 -5.63 2.38 4.35
CA GLY A 42 -7.04 1.99 4.26
C GLY A 42 -7.83 2.79 3.21
N LYS A 43 -7.38 4.01 2.88
CA LYS A 43 -7.92 4.82 1.77
C LYS A 43 -7.19 4.61 0.44
N ARG A 44 -6.16 3.78 0.35
CA ARG A 44 -5.61 3.37 -0.96
C ARG A 44 -6.66 2.53 -1.67
N ARG A 45 -7.48 3.19 -2.49
CA ARG A 45 -8.28 2.59 -3.59
C ARG A 45 -7.41 1.95 -4.69
N GLY A 46 -6.15 1.65 -4.42
CA GLY A 46 -5.14 1.29 -5.42
C GLY A 46 -4.00 0.44 -4.86
N GLY A 47 -4.26 -0.34 -3.81
CA GLY A 47 -3.46 -1.54 -3.55
C GLY A 47 -4.14 -2.70 -4.28
N ILE A 48 -3.37 -3.52 -4.98
CA ILE A 48 -3.89 -4.79 -5.47
C ILE A 48 -4.31 -5.58 -4.23
N ASP A 49 -5.60 -5.85 -4.10
CA ASP A 49 -6.09 -6.81 -3.11
C ASP A 49 -5.67 -8.20 -3.61
N PHE A 50 -4.50 -8.65 -3.16
CA PHE A 50 -3.94 -9.93 -3.58
C PHE A 50 -4.82 -11.12 -3.16
N GLU A 51 -5.65 -10.96 -2.13
CA GLU A 51 -6.58 -11.98 -1.69
C GLU A 51 -7.78 -12.06 -2.66
N GLU A 52 -8.31 -10.91 -3.07
CA GLU A 52 -9.34 -10.86 -4.11
C GLU A 52 -8.80 -11.33 -5.47
N VAL A 53 -7.58 -10.95 -5.84
CA VAL A 53 -6.90 -11.44 -7.04
C VAL A 53 -6.73 -12.96 -6.99
N ARG A 54 -6.27 -13.52 -5.87
CA ARG A 54 -6.17 -14.97 -5.68
C ARG A 54 -7.52 -15.66 -5.86
N ARG A 55 -8.59 -15.11 -5.25
CA ARG A 55 -9.94 -15.66 -5.37
C ARG A 55 -10.48 -15.60 -6.81
N VAL A 56 -10.19 -14.51 -7.53
CA VAL A 56 -10.57 -14.36 -8.95
C VAL A 56 -9.77 -15.34 -9.82
N HIS A 57 -8.47 -15.48 -9.58
CA HIS A 57 -7.61 -16.46 -10.24
C HIS A 57 -8.11 -17.90 -10.04
N GLU A 58 -8.42 -18.30 -8.80
CA GLU A 58 -9.01 -19.60 -8.49
C GLU A 58 -10.34 -19.82 -9.24
N LYS A 59 -11.21 -18.80 -9.26
CA LYS A 59 -12.50 -18.85 -9.95
C LYS A 59 -12.36 -19.01 -11.48
N HIS A 60 -11.32 -18.43 -12.05
CA HIS A 60 -11.05 -18.46 -13.49
C HIS A 60 -10.06 -19.55 -13.92
N GLY A 61 -9.62 -20.39 -12.98
CA GLY A 61 -8.72 -21.50 -13.27
C GLY A 61 -7.27 -21.09 -13.56
N VAL A 62 -6.87 -19.88 -13.14
CA VAL A 62 -5.53 -19.34 -13.34
C VAL A 62 -4.69 -19.69 -12.11
N PHE A 63 -3.90 -20.75 -12.17
CA PHE A 63 -3.21 -21.32 -11.00
C PHE A 63 -1.69 -21.27 -11.05
N GLU A 64 -1.10 -20.83 -12.17
CA GLU A 64 0.34 -20.93 -12.37
C GLU A 64 0.98 -19.54 -12.33
N ASP A 65 2.09 -19.44 -11.60
CA ASP A 65 3.14 -18.49 -11.97
C ASP A 65 3.38 -18.73 -13.47
N GLY A 66 3.31 -17.66 -14.27
CA GLY A 66 3.60 -17.76 -15.68
C GLY A 66 4.94 -18.46 -15.92
N PRO A 67 5.23 -18.86 -17.17
CA PRO A 67 6.53 -19.46 -17.50
C PRO A 67 7.66 -18.63 -16.88
N PRO A 68 8.72 -19.28 -16.37
CA PRO A 68 9.78 -18.60 -15.64
C PRO A 68 10.27 -17.40 -16.44
N TRP A 69 10.47 -16.28 -15.75
CA TRP A 69 10.94 -15.06 -16.40
C TRP A 69 12.31 -15.31 -17.02
N THR A 70 12.37 -15.41 -18.35
CA THR A 70 13.61 -15.64 -19.11
C THR A 70 14.25 -14.30 -19.47
N ASP A 71 15.57 -14.25 -19.62
CA ASP A 71 16.30 -13.04 -20.06
C ASP A 71 15.77 -12.48 -21.39
N ASP A 72 15.18 -13.32 -22.26
CA ASP A 72 14.52 -12.89 -23.50
C ASP A 72 13.35 -11.93 -23.24
N LEU A 73 12.66 -12.02 -22.09
CA LEU A 73 11.55 -11.13 -21.72
C LEU A 73 12.03 -9.73 -21.30
N ASP A 74 13.32 -9.57 -21.00
CA ASP A 74 13.94 -8.26 -20.77
C ASP A 74 14.39 -7.60 -22.09
N ASP A 75 14.31 -8.30 -23.24
CA ASP A 75 14.63 -7.72 -24.55
C ASP A 75 13.59 -6.66 -24.95
N PRO A 76 13.99 -5.38 -25.11
CA PRO A 76 13.09 -4.33 -25.57
C PRO A 76 12.50 -4.61 -26.95
N ALA A 77 13.22 -5.31 -27.83
CA ALA A 77 12.72 -5.67 -29.16
C ALA A 77 11.57 -6.69 -29.04
N LEU A 78 11.73 -7.73 -28.21
CA LEU A 78 10.65 -8.69 -27.94
C LEU A 78 9.42 -8.01 -27.33
N SER A 79 9.63 -7.13 -26.35
CA SER A 79 8.55 -6.38 -25.70
C SER A 79 7.76 -5.52 -26.69
N ARG A 80 8.45 -4.80 -27.59
CA ARG A 80 7.79 -3.98 -28.63
C ARG A 80 6.95 -4.83 -29.57
N ARG A 81 7.44 -6.00 -29.96
CA ARG A 81 6.72 -6.94 -30.84
C ARG A 81 5.46 -7.48 -30.18
N LEU A 82 5.56 -7.94 -28.93
CA LEU A 82 4.43 -8.49 -28.17
C LEU A 82 3.33 -7.46 -27.91
N LEU A 83 3.72 -6.19 -27.70
CA LEU A 83 2.80 -5.09 -27.46
C LEU A 83 2.25 -4.44 -28.74
N GLY A 84 2.64 -4.93 -29.92
CA GLY A 84 2.20 -4.35 -31.20
C GLY A 84 2.70 -2.91 -31.41
N LEU A 85 3.90 -2.61 -30.89
CA LEU A 85 4.56 -1.31 -30.97
C LEU A 85 5.66 -1.27 -32.05
N GLU A 86 5.65 -2.23 -32.97
CA GLU A 86 6.46 -2.16 -34.18
C GLU A 86 5.79 -1.17 -35.14
N GLU A 87 6.53 -0.15 -35.58
CA GLU A 87 6.09 0.85 -36.56
C GLU A 87 5.83 0.23 -37.94
#